data_AF-A0A2N3B6J7-F1
#
_entry.id   AF-A0A2N3B6J7-F1
#
_cell.length_a   1.000
_cell.length_b   1.000
_cell.length_c   1.000
_cell.angle_alpha   90.00
_cell.angle_beta   90.00
_cell.angle_gamma   90.00
#
_symmetry.space_group_name_H-M   'P 1'
#
loop_
_entity.id
_entity.type
_entity.pdbx_description
1 polymer ?
#
loop_
_entity_poly.entity_id
_entity_poly.type
_entity_poly.pdbx_seq_one_letter_code
_entity_poly.pdbx_strand_id
1 'polypeptide(L)'
;MAKSTRQYVFEGMEHMQNGLHPFVLRSLEAGMGKGWPQEVISRFPEWRPEGNGKFTLDTQKLLKIMERMWNDAFRSVLDRSHRSMVNELIDVRNTLAHDGKFTYDDAERALDSMRRLLEAVSAGKAAEEIGAMRDTILRTKFAELQRNEERKKTTRSEIMVDTVAGLLPWREVVEPHQDVATGEFQQAEFAADLAKVHNGSAPSEYSNPTEFFARTYLTDGLSTLLTGAAKRLSAAGGDPVVELQTNFGGGKTHSMLALYHMAGGTPVQDLPGLDQLFERDGLTVPQKINRAVLVGTSRGPQDILTVEGGQKIRTTWGELAWQLGGAEAFAMVAENDASGIAPGSNLLEALFKKCAPSLILIDEWV
;
A
#
# COMPACT_ATOMS: atom_id res chain seq x y z
N MET A 1 -6.21 1.76 14.64
CA MET A 1 -6.62 0.61 13.82
C MET A 1 -7.74 1.05 12.90
N ALA A 2 -7.70 0.70 11.61
CA ALA A 2 -8.81 0.98 10.69
C ALA A 2 -10.03 0.12 11.04
N LYS A 3 -11.22 0.72 11.09
CA LYS A 3 -12.47 -0.02 11.37
C LYS A 3 -12.79 -0.97 10.20
N SER A 4 -13.26 -2.17 10.52
CA SER A 4 -13.71 -3.12 9.48
C SER A 4 -15.07 -2.73 8.91
N THR A 5 -15.42 -3.23 7.71
CA THR A 5 -16.75 -3.04 7.10
C THR A 5 -17.87 -3.49 8.04
N ARG A 6 -17.70 -4.65 8.68
CA ARG A 6 -18.63 -5.16 9.71
C ARG A 6 -18.78 -4.20 10.88
N GLN A 7 -17.69 -3.58 11.32
CA GLN A 7 -17.72 -2.62 12.43
C GLN A 7 -18.53 -1.36 12.08
N TYR A 8 -18.39 -0.85 10.86
CA TYR A 8 -19.24 0.26 10.39
C TYR A 8 -20.72 -0.11 10.34
N VAL A 9 -21.06 -1.31 9.86
CA VAL A 9 -22.46 -1.79 9.84
C VAL A 9 -22.98 -1.94 11.27
N PHE A 10 -22.17 -2.44 12.20
CA PHE A 10 -22.53 -2.55 13.61
C PHE A 10 -22.83 -1.19 14.24
N GLU A 11 -21.92 -0.23 14.11
CA GLU A 11 -22.11 1.14 14.63
C GLU A 11 -23.34 1.81 13.97
N GLY A 12 -23.52 1.63 12.66
CA GLY A 12 -24.71 2.10 11.94
C GLY A 12 -26.02 1.55 12.52
N MET A 13 -26.05 0.27 12.91
CA MET A 13 -27.23 -0.32 13.57
C MET A 13 -27.52 0.31 14.94
N GLU A 14 -26.50 0.72 15.69
CA GLU A 14 -26.67 1.42 16.97
C GLU A 14 -27.24 2.84 16.76
N HIS A 15 -26.69 3.59 15.81
CA HIS A 15 -27.21 4.90 15.43
C HIS A 15 -28.66 4.81 14.92
N MET A 16 -28.95 3.80 14.10
CA MET A 16 -30.31 3.56 13.61
C MET A 16 -31.28 3.20 14.73
N GLN A 17 -30.88 2.36 15.68
CA GLN A 17 -31.71 2.03 16.85
C GLN A 17 -32.10 3.30 17.61
N ASN A 18 -31.13 4.17 17.89
CA ASN A 18 -31.35 5.43 18.60
C ASN A 18 -32.28 6.37 17.84
N GLY A 19 -32.16 6.45 16.51
CA GLY A 19 -33.00 7.29 15.67
C GLY A 19 -34.43 6.75 15.47
N LEU A 20 -34.59 5.44 15.32
CA LEU A 20 -35.89 4.79 15.09
C LEU A 20 -36.74 4.70 16.36
N HIS A 21 -36.11 4.50 17.52
CA HIS A 21 -36.84 4.19 18.75
C HIS A 21 -37.93 5.23 19.09
N PRO A 22 -37.67 6.56 19.09
CA PRO A 22 -38.72 7.56 19.37
C PRO A 22 -39.83 7.57 18.32
N PHE A 23 -39.50 7.36 17.05
CA PHE A 23 -40.46 7.34 15.96
C PHE A 23 -41.41 6.14 16.06
N VAL A 24 -40.86 4.96 16.31
CA VAL A 24 -41.63 3.72 16.42
C VAL A 24 -42.66 3.82 17.55
N LEU A 25 -42.24 4.29 18.74
CA LEU A 25 -43.16 4.45 19.87
C LEU A 25 -44.30 5.43 19.57
N ARG A 26 -43.98 6.60 18.99
CA ARG A 26 -45.00 7.59 18.60
C ARG A 26 -45.97 7.05 17.55
N SER A 27 -45.47 6.29 16.58
CA SER A 27 -46.29 5.73 15.50
C SER A 27 -47.23 4.64 16.01
N LEU A 28 -46.76 3.78 16.94
CA LEU A 28 -47.60 2.76 17.59
C LEU A 28 -48.71 3.41 18.43
N GLU A 29 -48.38 4.43 19.22
CA GLU A 29 -49.38 5.16 20.01
C GLU A 29 -50.39 5.90 19.13
N ALA A 30 -49.94 6.49 18.02
CA ALA A 30 -50.84 7.17 17.07
C ALA A 30 -51.76 6.20 16.32
N GLY A 31 -51.26 5.03 15.91
CA GLY A 31 -52.04 4.05 15.14
C GLY A 31 -52.99 3.21 15.99
N MET A 32 -52.63 2.91 17.25
CA MET A 32 -53.33 1.92 18.09
C MET A 32 -53.72 2.45 19.47
N GLY A 33 -53.41 3.71 19.79
CA GLY A 33 -53.72 4.33 21.07
C GLY A 33 -52.87 3.79 22.23
N LYS A 34 -53.26 4.13 23.47
CA LYS A 34 -52.52 3.80 24.70
C LYS A 34 -52.38 2.30 24.99
N GLY A 35 -53.16 1.45 24.32
CA GLY A 35 -53.12 -0.01 24.44
C GLY A 35 -52.06 -0.69 23.57
N TRP A 36 -51.32 0.06 22.76
CA TRP A 36 -50.34 -0.48 21.84
C TRP A 36 -49.33 -1.49 22.44
N PRO A 37 -48.88 -1.38 23.72
CA PRO A 37 -47.94 -2.36 24.26
C PRO A 37 -48.53 -3.78 24.33
N GLN A 38 -49.82 -3.91 24.64
CA GLN A 38 -50.49 -5.21 24.69
C GLN A 38 -50.68 -5.80 23.29
N GLU A 39 -50.94 -4.96 22.28
CA GLU A 39 -51.03 -5.41 20.89
C GLU A 39 -49.66 -5.92 20.39
N VAL A 40 -48.56 -5.25 20.73
CA VAL A 40 -47.21 -5.74 20.41
C VAL A 40 -46.95 -7.10 21.06
N ILE A 41 -47.30 -7.28 22.34
CA ILE A 41 -47.16 -8.58 23.03
C ILE A 41 -48.01 -9.66 22.36
N SER A 42 -49.25 -9.33 21.97
CA SER A 42 -50.14 -10.27 21.28
C SER A 42 -49.56 -10.72 19.93
N ARG A 43 -48.93 -9.80 19.19
CA ARG A 43 -48.29 -10.10 17.89
C ARG A 43 -46.96 -10.81 18.03
N PHE A 44 -46.24 -10.65 19.14
CA PHE A 44 -44.97 -11.33 19.42
C PHE A 44 -45.02 -12.08 20.77
N PRO A 45 -45.77 -13.20 20.86
CA PRO A 45 -45.93 -13.95 22.11
C PRO A 45 -44.61 -14.45 22.72
N GLU A 46 -43.58 -14.61 21.89
CA GLU A 46 -42.24 -15.03 22.28
C GLU A 46 -41.42 -13.94 23.01
N TRP A 47 -41.86 -12.68 22.99
CA TRP A 47 -41.15 -11.58 23.66
C TRP A 47 -41.61 -11.42 25.10
N ARG A 48 -40.69 -11.63 26.06
CA ARG A 48 -40.96 -11.45 27.49
C ARG A 48 -40.72 -9.99 27.91
N PRO A 49 -41.65 -9.33 28.63
CA PRO A 49 -41.38 -8.05 29.28
C PRO A 49 -40.32 -8.22 30.39
N GLU A 50 -39.53 -7.19 30.64
CA GLU A 50 -38.60 -7.19 31.77
C GLU A 50 -39.35 -7.10 33.12
N GLY A 51 -38.70 -7.47 34.21
CA GLY A 51 -39.31 -7.52 35.56
C GLY A 51 -39.87 -6.19 36.09
N ASN A 52 -39.64 -5.08 35.41
CA ASN A 52 -40.16 -3.73 35.70
C ASN A 52 -41.31 -3.30 34.76
N GLY A 53 -41.79 -4.18 33.88
CA GLY A 53 -42.83 -3.87 32.89
C GLY A 53 -42.39 -3.02 31.70
N LYS A 54 -41.09 -2.71 31.57
CA LYS A 54 -40.53 -2.01 30.40
C LYS A 54 -40.11 -3.02 29.32
N PHE A 55 -40.30 -2.60 28.06
CA PHE A 55 -39.81 -3.31 26.89
C PHE A 55 -38.48 -2.71 26.44
N THR A 56 -37.39 -3.48 26.51
CA THR A 56 -36.15 -3.11 25.82
C THR A 56 -36.28 -3.48 24.34
N LEU A 57 -36.39 -2.45 23.51
CA LEU A 57 -36.50 -2.55 22.05
C LEU A 57 -35.12 -2.38 21.43
N ASP A 58 -34.46 -3.51 21.19
CA ASP A 58 -33.24 -3.57 20.38
C ASP A 58 -33.55 -3.33 18.90
N THR A 59 -32.51 -3.19 18.07
CA THR A 59 -32.64 -2.97 16.62
C THR A 59 -33.56 -4.00 15.94
N GLN A 60 -33.51 -5.26 16.34
CA GLN A 60 -34.34 -6.31 15.73
C GLN A 60 -35.81 -6.17 16.06
N LYS A 61 -36.10 -5.93 17.34
CA LYS A 61 -37.48 -5.76 17.79
C LYS A 61 -38.11 -4.55 17.10
N LEU A 62 -37.37 -3.44 16.99
CA LEU A 62 -37.82 -2.26 16.25
C LEU A 62 -38.16 -2.59 14.78
N LEU A 63 -37.24 -3.25 14.07
CA LEU A 63 -37.46 -3.60 12.67
C LEU A 63 -38.60 -4.62 12.48
N LYS A 64 -38.70 -5.63 13.36
CA LYS A 64 -39.78 -6.64 13.33
C LYS A 64 -41.14 -6.02 13.62
N ILE A 65 -41.22 -5.07 14.55
CA ILE A 65 -42.44 -4.30 14.81
C ILE A 65 -42.84 -3.53 13.54
N MET A 66 -41.90 -2.82 12.92
CA MET A 66 -42.16 -2.08 11.67
C MET A 66 -42.65 -3.01 10.55
N GLU A 67 -42.01 -4.16 10.35
CA GLU A 67 -42.39 -5.16 9.34
C GLU A 67 -43.83 -5.69 9.55
N ARG A 68 -44.13 -6.15 10.78
CA ARG A 68 -45.35 -6.91 11.10
C ARG A 68 -46.57 -6.02 11.32
N MET A 69 -46.35 -4.79 11.82
CA MET A 69 -47.41 -3.83 12.15
C MET A 69 -47.46 -2.66 11.16
N TRP A 70 -46.95 -2.88 9.94
CA TRP A 70 -46.83 -1.86 8.90
C TRP A 70 -48.14 -1.12 8.61
N ASN A 71 -49.22 -1.87 8.40
CA ASN A 71 -50.52 -1.31 8.03
C ASN A 71 -51.20 -0.57 9.19
N ASP A 72 -50.92 -1.00 10.41
CA ASP A 72 -51.60 -0.51 11.61
C ASP A 72 -50.97 0.79 12.12
N ALA A 73 -49.63 0.92 12.02
CA ALA A 73 -48.90 2.03 12.65
C ALA A 73 -48.03 2.87 11.70
N PHE A 74 -47.62 2.36 10.52
CA PHE A 74 -46.54 3.00 9.73
C PHE A 74 -46.95 3.46 8.33
N ARG A 75 -47.98 2.84 7.72
CA ARG A 75 -48.39 3.10 6.32
C ARG A 75 -48.83 4.54 6.03
N SER A 76 -49.24 5.29 7.05
CA SER A 76 -49.64 6.71 6.91
C SER A 76 -48.45 7.65 6.73
N VAL A 77 -47.24 7.25 7.15
CA VAL A 77 -46.03 8.08 7.12
C VAL A 77 -44.97 7.50 6.17
N LEU A 78 -44.87 6.17 6.11
CA LEU A 78 -43.88 5.46 5.31
C LEU A 78 -44.54 4.71 4.17
N ASP A 79 -43.93 4.77 2.98
CA ASP A 79 -44.42 4.10 1.77
C ASP A 79 -43.87 2.66 1.60
N ARG A 80 -44.28 2.01 0.51
CA ARG A 80 -43.85 0.64 0.19
C ARG A 80 -42.33 0.49 0.03
N SER A 81 -41.62 1.51 -0.43
CA SER A 81 -40.17 1.45 -0.62
C SER A 81 -39.45 1.37 0.73
N HIS A 82 -39.91 2.13 1.73
CA HIS A 82 -39.38 2.08 3.09
C HIS A 82 -39.65 0.72 3.74
N ARG A 83 -40.80 0.09 3.45
CA ARG A 83 -41.09 -1.28 3.91
C ARG A 83 -40.07 -2.28 3.37
N SER A 84 -39.71 -2.17 2.09
CA SER A 84 -38.66 -2.99 1.49
C SER A 84 -37.30 -2.77 2.17
N MET A 85 -36.95 -1.52 2.51
CA MET A 85 -35.71 -1.23 3.25
C MET A 85 -35.72 -1.84 4.66
N VAL A 86 -36.86 -1.80 5.36
CA VAL A 86 -36.98 -2.45 6.68
C VAL A 86 -36.70 -3.95 6.58
N ASN A 87 -37.26 -4.63 5.57
CA ASN A 87 -37.02 -6.06 5.37
C ASN A 87 -35.54 -6.36 5.07
N GLU A 88 -34.92 -5.56 4.20
CA GLU A 88 -33.48 -5.67 3.91
C GLU A 88 -32.64 -5.48 5.18
N LEU A 89 -32.99 -4.50 6.02
CA LEU A 89 -32.26 -4.22 7.26
C LEU A 89 -32.41 -5.34 8.31
N ILE A 90 -33.53 -6.07 8.31
CA ILE A 90 -33.69 -7.29 9.12
C ILE A 90 -32.68 -8.34 8.68
N ASP A 91 -32.52 -8.55 7.37
CA ASP A 91 -31.56 -9.51 6.83
C ASP A 91 -30.11 -9.09 7.13
N VAL A 92 -29.78 -7.80 6.95
CA VAL A 92 -28.47 -7.23 7.33
C VAL A 92 -28.19 -7.46 8.83
N ARG A 93 -29.16 -7.19 9.70
CA ARG A 93 -29.02 -7.42 11.15
C ARG A 93 -28.77 -8.91 11.42
N ASN A 94 -29.54 -9.81 10.81
CA ASN A 94 -29.37 -11.25 11.01
C ASN A 94 -27.96 -11.70 10.57
N THR A 95 -27.48 -11.24 9.41
CA THR A 95 -26.11 -11.51 8.95
C THR A 95 -25.08 -10.99 9.94
N LEU A 96 -25.26 -9.79 10.48
CA LEU A 96 -24.37 -9.21 11.50
C LEU A 96 -24.33 -10.05 12.80
N ALA A 97 -25.48 -10.56 13.24
CA ALA A 97 -25.61 -11.36 14.46
C ALA A 97 -25.00 -12.78 14.33
N HIS A 98 -24.89 -13.32 13.12
CA HIS A 98 -24.30 -14.63 12.84
C HIS A 98 -22.85 -14.57 12.34
N ASP A 99 -22.13 -13.50 12.69
CA ASP A 99 -20.73 -13.25 12.28
C ASP A 99 -20.51 -13.30 10.76
N GLY A 100 -21.53 -12.92 10.00
CA GLY A 100 -21.44 -12.76 8.56
C GLY A 100 -20.40 -11.72 8.13
N LYS A 101 -19.78 -11.96 6.99
CA LYS A 101 -18.82 -11.03 6.37
C LYS A 101 -19.57 -10.01 5.51
N PHE A 102 -19.14 -8.76 5.55
CA PHE A 102 -19.65 -7.69 4.71
C PHE A 102 -18.58 -7.24 3.73
N THR A 103 -18.87 -7.27 2.44
CA THR A 103 -18.06 -6.57 1.44
C THR A 103 -18.25 -5.06 1.57
N TYR A 104 -17.43 -4.27 0.87
CA TYR A 104 -17.64 -2.82 0.80
C TYR A 104 -18.98 -2.45 0.19
N ASP A 105 -19.47 -3.23 -0.79
CA ASP A 105 -20.77 -3.03 -1.42
C ASP A 105 -21.92 -3.36 -0.46
N ASP A 106 -21.82 -4.48 0.27
CA ASP A 106 -22.83 -4.85 1.26
C ASP A 106 -22.93 -3.80 2.38
N ALA A 107 -21.78 -3.33 2.88
CA ALA A 107 -21.73 -2.35 3.95
C ALA A 107 -22.22 -0.97 3.50
N GLU A 108 -21.85 -0.53 2.29
CA GLU A 108 -22.36 0.72 1.71
C GLU A 108 -23.87 0.67 1.51
N ARG A 109 -24.39 -0.43 0.94
CA ARG A 109 -25.82 -0.63 0.72
C ARG A 109 -26.60 -0.62 2.03
N ALA A 110 -26.09 -1.33 3.03
CA ALA A 110 -26.68 -1.39 4.36
C ALA A 110 -26.77 0.00 5.00
N LEU A 111 -25.68 0.77 4.99
CA LEU A 111 -25.65 2.12 5.54
C LEU A 111 -26.57 3.08 4.77
N ASP A 112 -26.68 2.97 3.44
CA ASP A 112 -27.62 3.80 2.67
C ASP A 112 -29.08 3.48 2.99
N SER A 113 -29.42 2.19 3.13
CA SER A 113 -30.76 1.77 3.57
C SER A 113 -31.09 2.27 4.98
N MET A 114 -30.15 2.23 5.92
CA MET A 114 -30.32 2.82 7.26
C MET A 114 -30.55 4.33 7.18
N ARG A 115 -29.70 5.05 6.43
CA ARG A 115 -29.78 6.51 6.28
C ARG A 115 -31.12 6.95 5.71
N ARG A 116 -31.55 6.35 4.60
CA ARG A 116 -32.83 6.69 3.94
C ARG A 116 -34.03 6.45 4.85
N LEU A 117 -34.00 5.35 5.61
CA LEU A 117 -35.05 5.06 6.59
C LEU A 117 -35.07 6.12 7.71
N LEU A 118 -33.90 6.53 8.20
CA LEU A 118 -33.77 7.58 9.22
C LEU A 118 -34.22 8.96 8.71
N GLU A 119 -33.90 9.31 7.47
CA GLU A 119 -34.39 10.54 6.81
C GLU A 119 -35.92 10.54 6.73
N ALA A 120 -36.52 9.41 6.32
CA ALA A 120 -37.97 9.27 6.22
C ALA A 120 -38.71 9.43 7.57
N VAL A 121 -38.05 9.08 8.68
CA VAL A 121 -38.61 9.25 10.03
C VAL A 121 -38.18 10.56 10.70
N SER A 122 -37.55 11.47 9.96
CA SER A 122 -37.03 12.76 10.45
C SER A 122 -35.98 12.63 11.56
N ALA A 123 -35.20 11.55 11.57
CA ALA A 123 -34.07 11.33 12.48
C ALA A 123 -32.75 11.84 11.89
N GLY A 124 -32.72 13.13 11.51
CA GLY A 124 -31.65 13.74 10.72
C GLY A 124 -30.25 13.58 11.30
N LYS A 125 -30.06 13.75 12.61
CA LYS A 125 -28.75 13.59 13.26
C LYS A 125 -28.17 12.18 13.07
N ALA A 126 -28.97 11.14 13.30
CA ALA A 126 -28.54 9.77 13.12
C ALA A 126 -28.30 9.44 11.63
N ALA A 127 -29.11 10.03 10.73
CA ALA A 127 -28.90 9.90 9.29
C ALA A 127 -27.58 10.53 8.83
N GLU A 128 -27.22 11.70 9.34
CA GLU A 128 -25.93 12.37 9.05
C GLU A 128 -24.73 11.55 9.54
N GLU A 129 -24.80 11.00 10.76
CA GLU A 129 -23.75 10.13 11.32
C GLU A 129 -23.53 8.88 10.45
N ILE A 130 -24.61 8.23 10.01
CA ILE A 130 -24.56 7.09 9.08
C ILE A 130 -24.07 7.50 7.69
N GLY A 131 -24.45 8.68 7.21
CA GLY A 131 -23.95 9.24 5.95
C GLY A 131 -22.43 9.41 5.95
N ALA A 132 -21.86 9.96 7.02
CA ALA A 132 -20.41 10.11 7.15
C ALA A 132 -19.67 8.76 7.18
N MET A 133 -20.24 7.75 7.85
CA MET A 133 -19.70 6.38 7.82
C MET A 133 -19.72 5.79 6.39
N ARG A 134 -20.82 5.98 5.66
CA ARG A 134 -20.96 5.53 4.27
C ARG A 134 -19.94 6.17 3.34
N ASP A 135 -19.73 7.49 3.46
CA ASP A 135 -18.75 8.21 2.65
C ASP A 135 -17.32 7.72 2.93
N THR A 136 -17.03 7.34 4.18
CA THR A 136 -15.74 6.78 4.56
C THR A 136 -15.52 5.40 3.92
N ILE A 137 -16.54 4.54 3.89
CA ILE A 137 -16.52 3.25 3.19
C ILE A 137 -16.27 3.45 1.69
N LEU A 138 -17.00 4.37 1.06
CA LEU A 138 -16.85 4.66 -0.36
C LEU A 138 -15.44 5.16 -0.70
N ARG A 139 -14.90 6.10 0.08
CA ARG A 139 -13.51 6.58 -0.10
C ARG A 139 -12.50 5.45 0.01
N THR A 140 -12.68 4.56 0.98
CA THR A 140 -11.80 3.41 1.18
C THR A 140 -11.88 2.44 0.01
N LYS A 141 -13.11 2.10 -0.42
CA LYS A 141 -13.37 1.23 -1.58
C LYS A 141 -12.73 1.80 -2.85
N PHE A 142 -12.91 3.09 -3.14
CA PHE A 142 -12.35 3.69 -4.34
C PHE A 142 -10.82 3.75 -4.30
N ALA A 143 -10.22 4.04 -3.15
CA ALA A 143 -8.76 3.98 -2.99
C ALA A 143 -8.21 2.56 -3.17
N GLU A 144 -8.93 1.53 -2.71
CA GLU A 144 -8.56 0.13 -2.97
C GLU A 144 -8.76 -0.29 -4.41
N LEU A 145 -9.85 0.14 -5.07
CA LEU A 145 -10.08 -0.11 -6.48
C LEU A 145 -9.01 0.57 -7.35
N GLN A 146 -8.65 1.82 -7.05
CA GLN A 146 -7.55 2.51 -7.73
C GLN A 146 -6.23 1.76 -7.54
N ARG A 147 -5.89 1.36 -6.31
CA ARG A 147 -4.70 0.53 -6.07
C ARG A 147 -4.75 -0.81 -6.79
N ASN A 148 -5.91 -1.45 -6.89
CA ASN A 148 -6.07 -2.70 -7.62
C ASN A 148 -6.02 -2.49 -9.14
N GLU A 149 -6.50 -1.37 -9.66
CA GLU A 149 -6.37 -1.00 -11.07
C GLU A 149 -4.93 -0.62 -11.42
N GLU A 150 -4.23 0.12 -10.56
CA GLU A 150 -2.81 0.38 -10.66
C GLU A 150 -2.02 -0.94 -10.65
N ARG A 151 -2.30 -1.83 -9.69
CA ARG A 151 -1.76 -3.19 -9.69
C ARG A 151 -2.10 -3.91 -10.99
N LYS A 152 -3.35 -3.91 -11.46
CA LYS A 152 -3.72 -4.56 -12.73
C LYS A 152 -3.02 -3.95 -13.93
N LYS A 153 -2.80 -2.63 -13.98
CA LYS A 153 -2.03 -1.96 -15.05
C LYS A 153 -0.55 -2.35 -14.98
N THR A 154 0.02 -2.48 -13.79
CA THR A 154 1.39 -2.96 -13.57
C THR A 154 1.53 -4.49 -13.76
N THR A 155 0.46 -5.26 -13.54
CA THR A 155 0.37 -6.73 -13.72
C THR A 155 -0.10 -7.12 -15.12
N ARG A 156 -0.45 -6.17 -16.00
CA ARG A 156 -0.80 -6.44 -17.41
C ARG A 156 0.41 -6.60 -18.33
N SER A 157 1.59 -6.86 -17.78
CA SER A 157 2.50 -7.84 -18.37
C SER A 157 1.91 -9.22 -18.06
N GLU A 158 0.92 -9.62 -18.85
CA GLU A 158 0.31 -10.94 -18.75
C GLU A 158 1.42 -12.00 -18.87
N ILE A 159 1.65 -12.77 -17.80
CA ILE A 159 2.23 -14.10 -17.96
C ILE A 159 1.18 -14.88 -18.74
N MET A 160 1.36 -14.97 -20.06
CA MET A 160 0.62 -15.89 -20.92
C MET A 160 0.78 -17.29 -20.34
N VAL A 161 -0.33 -17.87 -19.85
CA VAL A 161 -0.40 -19.29 -19.44
C VAL A 161 -0.87 -20.18 -20.59
N ASP A 162 -1.22 -19.59 -21.74
CA ASP A 162 -1.25 -20.35 -22.98
C ASP A 162 0.18 -20.73 -23.32
N THR A 163 0.52 -22.00 -23.15
CA THR A 163 1.73 -22.56 -23.73
C THR A 163 1.68 -22.26 -25.22
N VAL A 164 2.55 -21.38 -25.69
CA VAL A 164 2.77 -21.20 -27.13
C VAL A 164 3.05 -22.60 -27.67
N ALA A 165 2.14 -23.11 -28.52
CA ALA A 165 2.25 -24.48 -29.01
C ALA A 165 3.61 -24.67 -29.68
N GLY A 166 4.39 -25.63 -29.20
CA GLY A 166 5.75 -25.90 -29.69
C GLY A 166 6.91 -25.47 -28.78
N LEU A 167 6.66 -24.84 -27.62
CA LEU A 167 7.71 -24.63 -26.62
C LEU A 167 8.03 -25.94 -25.88
N LEU A 168 9.31 -26.32 -25.87
CA LEU A 168 9.80 -27.45 -25.10
C LEU A 168 9.82 -27.10 -23.59
N PRO A 169 9.64 -28.09 -22.69
CA PRO A 169 9.83 -27.91 -21.26
C PRO A 169 11.21 -27.28 -20.98
N TRP A 170 11.30 -26.35 -20.02
CA TRP A 170 12.57 -25.67 -19.70
C TRP A 170 13.73 -26.66 -19.43
N ARG A 171 13.41 -27.83 -18.86
CA ARG A 171 14.37 -28.90 -18.57
C ARG A 171 15.03 -29.50 -19.82
N GLU A 172 14.43 -29.30 -20.99
CA GLU A 172 14.94 -29.79 -22.28
C GLU A 172 15.72 -28.71 -23.04
N VAL A 173 15.64 -27.44 -22.61
CA VAL A 173 16.26 -26.29 -23.31
C VAL A 173 17.23 -25.50 -22.44
N VAL A 174 17.28 -25.77 -21.14
CA VAL A 174 18.18 -25.11 -20.18
C VAL A 174 18.84 -26.15 -19.30
N GLU A 175 20.16 -26.10 -19.22
CA GLU A 175 20.93 -26.82 -18.22
C GLU A 175 21.04 -25.95 -16.96
N PRO A 176 20.58 -26.43 -15.79
CA PRO A 176 20.80 -25.73 -14.53
C PRO A 176 22.28 -25.50 -14.27
N HIS A 177 22.62 -24.41 -13.59
CA HIS A 177 23.98 -24.17 -13.15
C HIS A 177 24.47 -25.32 -12.23
N GLN A 178 25.77 -25.56 -12.24
CA GLN A 178 26.35 -26.79 -11.67
C GLN A 178 26.02 -26.97 -10.18
N ASP A 179 26.03 -25.90 -9.41
CA ASP A 179 25.66 -25.85 -7.98
C ASP A 179 24.18 -26.23 -7.71
N VAL A 180 23.26 -25.77 -8.56
CA VAL A 180 21.84 -26.12 -8.50
C VAL A 180 21.64 -27.58 -8.93
N ALA A 181 22.39 -28.04 -9.93
CA ALA A 181 22.34 -29.41 -10.43
C ALA A 181 22.91 -30.44 -9.44
N THR A 182 23.99 -30.09 -8.71
CA THR A 182 24.65 -30.97 -7.72
C THR A 182 24.02 -30.87 -6.33
N GLY A 183 23.23 -29.82 -6.06
CA GLY A 183 22.64 -29.58 -4.75
C GLY A 183 23.61 -29.00 -3.72
N GLU A 184 24.80 -28.55 -4.14
CA GLU A 184 25.80 -27.88 -3.31
C GLU A 184 25.48 -26.38 -3.13
N PHE A 185 24.19 -26.04 -2.98
CA PHE A 185 23.73 -24.66 -2.96
C PHE A 185 24.03 -23.99 -1.61
N GLN A 186 24.70 -22.83 -1.64
CA GLN A 186 24.79 -21.95 -0.48
C GLN A 186 23.83 -20.77 -0.65
N GLN A 187 22.75 -20.73 0.14
CA GLN A 187 21.77 -19.63 0.09
C GLN A 187 22.38 -18.23 0.28
N ALA A 188 23.54 -18.15 0.96
CA ALA A 188 24.25 -16.90 1.20
C ALA A 188 24.95 -16.33 -0.04
N GLU A 189 25.22 -17.15 -1.06
CA GLU A 189 25.90 -16.71 -2.31
C GLU A 189 24.92 -16.04 -3.29
N PHE A 190 23.61 -16.31 -3.18
CA PHE A 190 22.59 -15.78 -4.10
C PHE A 190 21.89 -14.51 -3.63
N ALA A 191 22.23 -14.00 -2.44
CA ALA A 191 21.70 -12.73 -1.98
C ALA A 191 22.56 -11.60 -2.55
N ALA A 192 21.99 -10.82 -3.48
CA ALA A 192 22.58 -9.57 -3.91
C ALA A 192 22.86 -8.68 -2.69
N ASP A 193 24.12 -8.24 -2.55
CA ASP A 193 24.59 -7.43 -1.43
C ASP A 193 25.31 -6.20 -1.98
N LEU A 194 24.63 -5.05 -1.91
CA LEU A 194 25.13 -3.79 -2.44
C LEU A 194 26.40 -3.33 -1.70
N ALA A 195 26.53 -3.61 -0.40
CA ALA A 195 27.71 -3.23 0.37
C ALA A 195 28.93 -4.04 -0.06
N LYS A 196 28.79 -5.36 -0.28
CA LYS A 196 29.88 -6.19 -0.79
C LYS A 196 30.33 -5.79 -2.20
N VAL A 197 29.40 -5.44 -3.09
CA VAL A 197 29.73 -4.96 -4.43
C VAL A 197 30.44 -3.61 -4.36
N HIS A 198 29.96 -2.69 -3.54
CA HIS A 198 30.57 -1.38 -3.34
C HIS A 198 32.01 -1.48 -2.79
N ASN A 199 32.23 -2.39 -1.83
CA ASN A 199 33.54 -2.61 -1.19
C ASN A 199 34.47 -3.55 -1.97
N GLY A 200 34.03 -4.08 -3.12
CA GLY A 200 34.85 -4.98 -3.95
C GLY A 200 35.07 -6.39 -3.38
N SER A 201 34.22 -6.84 -2.44
CA SER A 201 34.30 -8.17 -1.82
C SER A 201 33.22 -9.14 -2.30
N ALA A 202 32.35 -8.71 -3.22
CA ALA A 202 31.33 -9.57 -3.83
C ALA A 202 31.93 -10.52 -4.88
N PRO A 203 31.32 -11.70 -5.09
CA PRO A 203 31.64 -12.59 -6.22
C PRO A 203 31.60 -11.88 -7.58
N SER A 204 32.31 -12.41 -8.58
CA SER A 204 32.43 -11.78 -9.91
C SER A 204 31.08 -11.54 -10.57
N GLU A 205 30.14 -12.47 -10.39
CA GLU A 205 28.78 -12.39 -10.94
C GLU A 205 27.97 -11.18 -10.47
N TYR A 206 28.30 -10.60 -9.32
CA TYR A 206 27.68 -9.36 -8.83
C TYR A 206 28.59 -8.14 -8.97
N SER A 207 29.91 -8.31 -8.97
CA SER A 207 30.87 -7.20 -9.02
C SER A 207 31.29 -6.80 -10.43
N ASN A 208 31.33 -7.75 -11.38
CA ASN A 208 31.63 -7.51 -12.79
C ASN A 208 30.33 -7.08 -13.52
N PRO A 209 30.28 -5.85 -14.07
CA PRO A 209 29.08 -5.32 -14.73
C PRO A 209 28.61 -6.19 -15.92
N THR A 210 29.54 -6.70 -16.73
CA THR A 210 29.21 -7.51 -17.91
C THR A 210 28.64 -8.87 -17.51
N GLU A 211 29.23 -9.55 -16.53
CA GLU A 211 28.70 -10.82 -16.01
C GLU A 211 27.33 -10.62 -15.33
N PHE A 212 27.17 -9.54 -14.57
CA PHE A 212 25.91 -9.18 -13.93
C PHE A 212 24.79 -9.02 -14.95
N PHE A 213 24.99 -8.18 -15.97
CA PHE A 213 23.98 -7.96 -17.02
C PHE A 213 23.76 -9.19 -17.91
N ALA A 214 24.79 -9.99 -18.19
CA ALA A 214 24.64 -11.25 -18.92
C ALA A 214 23.69 -12.24 -18.23
N ARG A 215 23.58 -12.17 -16.89
CA ARG A 215 22.69 -13.01 -16.07
C ARG A 215 21.41 -12.29 -15.64
N THR A 216 21.24 -11.03 -16.01
CA THR A 216 20.10 -10.21 -15.61
C THR A 216 19.07 -10.17 -16.73
N TYR A 217 17.86 -10.64 -16.43
CA TYR A 217 16.73 -10.42 -17.33
C TYR A 217 16.15 -9.02 -17.12
N LEU A 218 16.18 -8.19 -18.16
CA LEU A 218 15.62 -6.85 -18.15
C LEU A 218 14.08 -6.90 -18.20
N THR A 219 13.46 -7.04 -17.03
CA THR A 219 12.01 -6.90 -16.88
C THR A 219 11.54 -5.49 -17.21
N ASP A 220 10.27 -5.31 -17.58
CA ASP A 220 9.70 -3.99 -17.85
C ASP A 220 9.94 -2.97 -16.73
N GLY A 221 9.85 -3.42 -15.46
CA GLY A 221 10.10 -2.59 -14.29
C GLY A 221 11.56 -2.15 -14.18
N LEU A 222 12.50 -3.08 -14.37
CA LEU A 222 13.93 -2.78 -14.35
C LEU A 222 14.33 -1.89 -15.54
N SER A 223 13.81 -2.16 -16.74
CA SER A 223 14.01 -1.33 -17.92
C SER A 223 13.48 0.09 -17.72
N THR A 224 12.30 0.25 -17.13
CA THR A 224 11.72 1.57 -16.82
C THR A 224 12.60 2.33 -15.84
N LEU A 225 13.08 1.66 -14.78
CA LEU A 225 13.97 2.25 -13.78
C LEU A 225 15.29 2.73 -14.41
N LEU A 226 15.96 1.87 -15.19
CA LEU A 226 17.24 2.19 -15.85
C LEU A 226 17.08 3.33 -16.86
N THR A 227 16.00 3.31 -17.65
CA THR A 227 15.65 4.37 -18.61
C THR A 227 15.40 5.71 -17.92
N GLY A 228 14.64 5.72 -16.82
CA GLY A 228 14.37 6.92 -16.02
C GLY A 228 15.64 7.51 -15.42
N ALA A 229 16.51 6.64 -14.87
CA ALA A 229 17.79 7.05 -14.32
C ALA A 229 18.74 7.59 -15.40
N ALA A 230 18.81 6.95 -16.58
CA ALA A 230 19.61 7.45 -17.70
C ALA A 230 19.16 8.84 -18.17
N LYS A 231 17.84 9.07 -18.30
CA LYS A 231 17.27 10.39 -18.59
C LYS A 231 17.70 11.43 -17.56
N ARG A 232 17.63 11.08 -16.27
CA ARG A 232 17.99 11.98 -15.17
C ARG A 232 19.47 12.33 -15.17
N LEU A 233 20.34 11.34 -15.32
CA LEU A 233 21.79 11.50 -15.36
C LEU A 233 22.24 12.33 -16.57
N SER A 234 21.52 12.23 -17.69
CA SER A 234 21.77 13.00 -18.91
C SER A 234 21.02 14.35 -18.98
N ALA A 235 20.41 14.80 -17.89
CA ALA A 235 19.62 16.04 -17.82
C ALA A 235 18.46 16.13 -18.84
N ALA A 236 17.94 14.99 -19.29
CA ALA A 236 16.84 14.87 -20.24
C ALA A 236 15.46 14.67 -19.56
N GLY A 237 15.34 15.04 -18.29
CA GLY A 237 14.16 14.81 -17.44
C GLY A 237 14.29 13.57 -16.56
N GLY A 238 13.18 13.02 -16.06
CA GLY A 238 13.18 11.88 -15.14
C GLY A 238 13.16 12.26 -13.67
N ASP A 239 12.76 11.30 -12.84
CA ASP A 239 12.52 11.50 -11.41
C ASP A 239 13.84 11.66 -10.63
N PRO A 240 13.98 12.69 -9.78
CA PRO A 240 15.21 12.93 -9.01
C PRO A 240 15.35 12.03 -7.78
N VAL A 241 14.24 11.47 -7.28
CA VAL A 241 14.18 10.59 -6.11
C VAL A 241 13.23 9.45 -6.46
N VAL A 242 13.69 8.21 -6.31
CA VAL A 242 12.92 7.01 -6.62
C VAL A 242 12.89 6.11 -5.39
N GLU A 243 11.71 5.81 -4.90
CA GLU A 243 11.50 4.83 -3.82
C GLU A 243 11.24 3.46 -4.43
N LEU A 244 12.15 2.50 -4.20
CA LEU A 244 11.97 1.13 -4.67
C LEU A 244 11.05 0.36 -3.73
N GLN A 245 9.77 0.25 -4.09
CA GLN A 245 8.81 -0.59 -3.38
C GLN A 245 8.71 -1.95 -4.05
N THR A 246 9.34 -2.97 -3.46
CA THR A 246 9.08 -4.37 -3.84
C THR A 246 8.39 -5.09 -2.70
N ASN A 247 7.49 -6.00 -3.04
CA ASN A 247 7.04 -7.01 -2.09
C ASN A 247 8.22 -7.95 -1.76
N PHE A 248 8.17 -8.61 -0.59
CA PHE A 248 9.24 -9.45 -0.01
C PHE A 248 10.04 -10.26 -1.06
N GLY A 249 11.38 -10.18 -0.99
CA GLY A 249 12.30 -10.90 -1.88
C GLY A 249 12.38 -10.37 -3.33
N GLY A 250 11.66 -9.29 -3.67
CA GLY A 250 11.41 -8.84 -5.04
C GLY A 250 12.51 -8.06 -5.76
N GLY A 251 13.79 -8.23 -5.42
CA GLY A 251 14.90 -7.72 -6.25
C GLY A 251 15.24 -6.23 -6.13
N LYS A 252 14.97 -5.57 -4.99
CA LYS A 252 15.43 -4.17 -4.73
C LYS A 252 16.94 -4.04 -4.87
N THR A 253 17.69 -4.81 -4.09
CA THR A 253 19.15 -4.76 -4.09
C THR A 253 19.71 -5.09 -5.48
N HIS A 254 19.09 -6.04 -6.19
CA HIS A 254 19.44 -6.33 -7.58
C HIS A 254 19.18 -5.14 -8.52
N SER A 255 18.05 -4.44 -8.38
CA SER A 255 17.74 -3.23 -9.16
C SER A 255 18.71 -2.09 -8.85
N MET A 256 19.11 -1.94 -7.58
CA MET A 256 20.14 -0.99 -7.17
C MET A 256 21.52 -1.34 -7.73
N LEU A 257 21.87 -2.63 -7.81
CA LEU A 257 23.09 -3.08 -8.47
C LEU A 257 23.08 -2.79 -9.97
N ALA A 258 21.95 -2.96 -10.65
CA ALA A 258 21.83 -2.61 -12.06
C ALA A 258 22.08 -1.10 -12.28
N LEU A 259 21.52 -0.24 -11.43
CA LEU A 259 21.81 1.21 -11.44
C LEU A 259 23.29 1.50 -11.13
N TYR A 260 23.85 0.82 -10.13
CA TYR A 260 25.24 0.97 -9.73
C TYR A 260 26.21 0.67 -10.87
N HIS A 261 25.96 -0.42 -11.60
CA HIS A 261 26.77 -0.88 -12.72
C HIS A 261 26.59 -0.01 -13.97
N MET A 262 25.35 0.38 -14.28
CA MET A 262 25.07 1.34 -15.37
C MET A 262 25.76 2.68 -15.16
N ALA A 263 25.79 3.18 -13.92
CA ALA A 263 26.50 4.42 -13.56
C ALA A 263 28.00 4.21 -13.31
N GLY A 264 28.51 3.00 -13.54
CA GLY A 264 29.91 2.63 -13.38
C GLY A 264 30.79 3.07 -14.54
N GLY A 265 32.03 2.60 -14.54
CA GLY A 265 33.01 2.92 -15.60
C GLY A 265 32.89 2.06 -16.86
N THR A 266 32.09 0.99 -16.84
CA THR A 266 31.91 0.10 -17.98
C THR A 266 31.00 0.77 -19.02
N PRO A 267 31.42 0.86 -20.30
CA PRO A 267 30.58 1.39 -21.36
C PRO A 267 29.27 0.61 -21.48
N VAL A 268 28.16 1.30 -21.76
CA VAL A 268 26.84 0.65 -21.90
C VAL A 268 26.84 -0.41 -23.01
N GLN A 269 27.68 -0.25 -24.04
CA GLN A 269 27.83 -1.22 -25.14
C GLN A 269 28.37 -2.58 -24.65
N ASP A 270 29.06 -2.61 -23.51
CA ASP A 270 29.63 -3.82 -22.91
C ASP A 270 28.71 -4.42 -21.83
N LEU A 271 27.47 -3.90 -21.71
CA LEU A 271 26.45 -4.33 -20.76
C LEU A 271 25.29 -4.99 -21.52
N PRO A 272 25.24 -6.35 -21.60
CA PRO A 272 24.26 -7.06 -22.40
C PRO A 272 22.81 -6.65 -22.13
N GLY A 273 22.08 -6.31 -23.21
CA GLY A 273 20.67 -5.95 -23.17
C GLY A 273 20.41 -4.47 -22.84
N LEU A 274 21.33 -3.81 -22.14
CA LEU A 274 21.21 -2.38 -21.81
C LEU A 274 21.53 -1.51 -23.03
N ASP A 275 22.45 -1.96 -23.87
CA ASP A 275 22.76 -1.40 -25.19
C ASP A 275 21.50 -1.27 -26.06
N GLN A 276 20.75 -2.37 -26.24
CA GLN A 276 19.53 -2.40 -27.04
C GLN A 276 18.42 -1.53 -26.42
N LEU A 277 18.31 -1.54 -25.09
CA LEU A 277 17.33 -0.73 -24.37
C LEU A 277 17.54 0.77 -24.65
N PHE A 278 18.78 1.24 -24.61
CA PHE A 278 19.09 2.66 -24.81
C PHE A 278 19.12 3.06 -26.28
N GLU A 279 19.55 2.18 -27.19
CA GLU A 279 19.46 2.44 -28.62
C GLU A 279 18.00 2.65 -29.06
N ARG A 280 17.09 1.79 -28.59
CA ARG A 280 15.65 1.89 -28.85
C ARG A 280 15.06 3.24 -28.41
N ASP A 281 15.50 3.74 -27.26
CA ASP A 281 14.94 4.93 -26.63
C ASP A 281 15.76 6.21 -26.95
N GLY A 282 16.83 6.10 -27.75
CA GLY A 282 17.71 7.21 -28.12
C GLY A 282 18.46 7.83 -26.94
N LEU A 283 18.81 7.01 -25.94
CA LEU A 283 19.40 7.46 -24.68
C LEU A 283 20.92 7.23 -24.61
N THR A 284 21.57 8.08 -23.83
CA THR A 284 22.99 7.95 -23.48
C THR A 284 23.16 8.11 -21.98
N VAL A 285 24.25 7.56 -21.44
CA VAL A 285 24.66 7.77 -20.04
C VAL A 285 26.00 8.51 -20.02
N PRO A 286 26.19 9.53 -19.16
CA PRO A 286 27.47 10.22 -19.05
C PRO A 286 28.59 9.26 -18.61
N GLN A 287 29.78 9.39 -19.19
CA GLN A 287 30.92 8.53 -18.86
C GLN A 287 31.41 8.66 -17.41
N LYS A 288 31.18 9.82 -16.78
CA LYS A 288 31.61 10.10 -15.41
C LYS A 288 30.42 10.48 -14.56
N ILE A 289 30.07 9.59 -13.64
CA ILE A 289 29.01 9.77 -12.65
C ILE A 289 29.62 9.51 -11.27
N ASN A 290 29.40 10.43 -10.33
CA ASN A 290 29.81 10.22 -8.95
C ASN A 290 28.77 9.31 -8.27
N ARG A 291 29.22 8.26 -7.60
CA ARG A 291 28.34 7.27 -6.98
C ARG A 291 28.53 7.29 -5.46
N ALA A 292 27.43 7.28 -4.73
CA ALA A 292 27.45 7.01 -3.30
C ALA A 292 26.47 5.90 -2.95
N VAL A 293 26.88 5.04 -2.03
CA VAL A 293 26.17 3.88 -1.53
C VAL A 293 26.14 3.96 -0.01
N LEU A 294 24.94 4.05 0.54
CA LEU A 294 24.68 4.06 1.98
C LEU A 294 23.85 2.82 2.31
N VAL A 295 24.37 1.93 3.17
CA VAL A 295 23.66 0.71 3.58
C VAL A 295 23.46 0.74 5.09
N GLY A 296 22.22 0.91 5.54
CA GLY A 296 21.90 1.15 6.97
C GLY A 296 22.34 0.02 7.90
N THR A 297 22.33 -1.23 7.43
CA THR A 297 22.76 -2.40 8.22
C THR A 297 24.27 -2.59 8.29
N SER A 298 25.03 -1.88 7.46
CA SER A 298 26.48 -2.05 7.39
C SER A 298 27.24 -1.34 8.52
N ARG A 299 26.63 -0.34 9.18
CA ARG A 299 27.29 0.50 10.18
C ARG A 299 26.37 0.92 11.32
N GLY A 300 26.92 0.93 12.53
CA GLY A 300 26.28 1.48 13.71
C GLY A 300 26.51 3.00 13.85
N PRO A 301 25.65 3.72 14.60
CA PRO A 301 25.78 5.16 14.82
C PRO A 301 27.08 5.62 15.52
N GLN A 302 27.86 4.69 16.08
CA GLN A 302 29.12 4.97 16.79
C GLN A 302 30.37 4.68 15.93
N ASP A 303 30.19 4.10 14.74
CA ASP A 303 31.31 3.68 13.91
C ASP A 303 31.95 4.90 13.23
N ILE A 304 33.26 5.08 13.45
CA ILE A 304 34.05 6.13 12.80
C ILE A 304 34.84 5.52 11.66
N LEU A 305 34.51 5.91 10.43
CA LEU A 305 35.28 5.51 9.25
C LEU A 305 36.57 6.33 9.21
N THR A 306 37.70 5.63 9.12
CA THR A 306 39.00 6.26 8.86
C THR A 306 39.40 5.95 7.43
N VAL A 307 39.39 6.98 6.59
CA VAL A 307 39.74 6.86 5.16
C VAL A 307 41.22 7.18 4.94
N GLU A 308 41.68 6.97 3.71
CA GLU A 308 43.06 7.30 3.30
C GLU A 308 43.41 8.75 3.66
N GLY A 309 44.61 8.95 4.22
CA GLY A 309 45.05 10.24 4.77
C GLY A 309 44.62 10.49 6.22
N GLY A 310 43.97 9.53 6.88
CA GLY A 310 43.62 9.61 8.32
C GLY A 310 42.40 10.48 8.61
N GLN A 311 41.67 10.91 7.59
CA GLN A 311 40.41 11.63 7.74
C GLN A 311 39.39 10.73 8.45
N LYS A 312 38.76 11.28 9.49
CA LYS A 312 37.70 10.62 10.25
C LYS A 312 36.35 11.10 9.76
N ILE A 313 35.45 10.17 9.50
CA ILE A 313 34.08 10.41 9.09
C ILE A 313 33.17 9.77 10.13
N ARG A 314 32.26 10.58 10.70
CA ARG A 314 31.42 10.19 11.84
C ARG A 314 29.94 10.02 11.47
N THR A 315 29.51 10.58 10.34
CA THR A 315 28.10 10.67 9.95
C THR A 315 27.87 10.14 8.54
N THR A 316 26.63 9.71 8.27
CA THR A 316 26.20 9.32 6.92
C THR A 316 26.32 10.48 5.92
N TRP A 317 26.18 11.73 6.38
CA TRP A 317 26.38 12.93 5.55
C TRP A 317 27.85 13.13 5.16
N GLY A 318 28.77 12.95 6.11
CA GLY A 318 30.20 12.98 5.84
C GLY A 318 30.63 11.86 4.89
N GLU A 319 30.08 10.66 5.08
CA GLU A 319 30.31 9.52 4.20
C GLU A 319 29.80 9.79 2.78
N LEU A 320 28.57 10.27 2.65
CA LEU A 320 27.97 10.64 1.37
C LEU A 320 28.85 11.65 0.62
N ALA A 321 29.27 12.72 1.30
CA ALA A 321 30.11 13.74 0.70
C ALA A 321 31.48 13.17 0.27
N TRP A 322 32.10 12.35 1.12
CA TRP A 322 33.37 11.71 0.80
C TRP A 322 33.27 10.78 -0.40
N GLN A 323 32.24 9.93 -0.48
CA GLN A 323 32.04 9.03 -1.62
C GLN A 323 31.78 9.81 -2.93
N LEU A 324 31.04 10.93 -2.88
CA LEU A 324 30.71 11.72 -4.06
C LEU A 324 31.85 12.60 -4.60
N GLY A 325 32.74 13.11 -3.73
CA GLY A 325 33.75 14.07 -4.17
C GLY A 325 35.02 14.14 -3.30
N GLY A 326 35.27 13.11 -2.49
CA GLY A 326 36.45 12.98 -1.66
C GLY A 326 36.61 14.11 -0.64
N ALA A 327 37.87 14.50 -0.39
CA ALA A 327 38.22 15.50 0.61
C ALA A 327 37.57 16.87 0.37
N GLU A 328 37.44 17.30 -0.89
CA GLU A 328 36.85 18.60 -1.21
C GLU A 328 35.36 18.67 -0.90
N ALA A 329 34.62 17.59 -1.18
CA ALA A 329 33.20 17.49 -0.87
C ALA A 329 32.99 17.32 0.64
N PHE A 330 33.82 16.50 1.29
CA PHE A 330 33.78 16.35 2.74
C PHE A 330 34.04 17.68 3.47
N ALA A 331 34.97 18.51 2.99
CA ALA A 331 35.27 19.81 3.59
C ALA A 331 34.03 20.72 3.69
N MET A 332 33.05 20.59 2.77
CA MET A 332 31.80 21.35 2.82
C MET A 332 30.92 20.98 4.02
N VAL A 333 31.01 19.73 4.51
CA VAL A 333 30.18 19.17 5.59
C VAL A 333 31.01 18.80 6.83
N ALA A 334 32.28 19.19 6.89
CA ALA A 334 33.20 18.74 7.94
C ALA A 334 32.76 19.17 9.36
N GLU A 335 32.18 20.36 9.51
CA GLU A 335 31.63 20.82 10.78
C GLU A 335 30.36 20.04 11.19
N ASN A 336 29.49 19.75 10.22
CA ASN A 336 28.31 18.90 10.41
C ASN A 336 28.70 17.50 10.85
N ASP A 337 29.70 16.91 10.19
CA ASP A 337 30.22 15.59 10.53
C ASP A 337 30.86 15.56 11.93
N ALA A 338 31.67 16.59 12.26
CA ALA A 338 32.31 16.69 13.56
C ALA A 338 31.34 16.88 14.73
N SER A 339 30.25 17.63 14.51
CA SER A 339 29.22 17.90 15.51
C SER A 339 28.11 16.84 15.57
N GLY A 340 28.03 15.95 14.57
CA GLY A 340 26.93 14.99 14.45
C GLY A 340 25.59 15.63 14.07
N ILE A 341 25.60 16.85 13.52
CA ILE A 341 24.40 17.63 13.20
C ILE A 341 24.17 17.59 11.68
N ALA A 342 22.96 17.21 11.26
CA ALA A 342 22.60 17.14 9.85
C ALA A 342 22.78 18.51 9.13
N PRO A 343 23.34 18.52 7.91
CA PRO A 343 23.48 19.74 7.11
C PRO A 343 22.11 20.27 6.65
N GLY A 344 22.02 21.58 6.48
CA GLY A 344 20.82 22.21 5.91
C GLY A 344 20.66 21.91 4.42
N SER A 345 19.44 22.04 3.90
CA SER A 345 19.09 21.74 2.51
C SER A 345 19.93 22.52 1.48
N ASN A 346 20.20 23.81 1.73
CA ASN A 346 21.00 24.65 0.82
C ASN A 346 22.44 24.14 0.67
N LEU A 347 23.02 23.61 1.75
CA LEU A 347 24.38 23.05 1.73
C LEU A 347 24.39 21.72 0.96
N LEU A 348 23.39 20.87 1.18
CA LEU A 348 23.22 19.63 0.41
C LEU A 348 23.00 19.90 -1.08
N GLU A 349 22.21 20.91 -1.43
CA GLU A 349 22.02 21.31 -2.82
C GLU A 349 23.34 21.76 -3.47
N ALA A 350 24.14 22.57 -2.77
CA ALA A 350 25.46 23.00 -3.25
C ALA A 350 26.42 21.81 -3.42
N LEU A 351 26.41 20.87 -2.48
CA LEU A 351 27.19 19.63 -2.55
C LEU A 351 26.81 18.80 -3.78
N PHE A 352 25.52 18.53 -3.99
CA PHE A 352 25.05 17.73 -5.12
C PHE A 352 25.30 18.41 -6.46
N LYS A 353 25.19 19.75 -6.54
CA LYS A 353 25.57 20.50 -7.75
C LYS A 353 27.07 20.38 -8.04
N LYS A 354 27.94 20.46 -7.02
CA LYS A 354 29.39 20.31 -7.18
C LYS A 354 29.75 18.89 -7.64
N CYS A 355 29.05 17.88 -7.15
CA CYS A 355 29.27 16.47 -7.47
C CYS A 355 28.40 15.95 -8.64
N ALA A 356 27.72 16.80 -9.40
CA ALA A 356 26.87 16.37 -10.49
C ALA A 356 27.69 15.89 -11.72
N PRO A 357 27.20 14.88 -12.49
CA PRO A 357 26.02 14.05 -12.18
C PRO A 357 26.34 13.02 -11.09
N SER A 358 25.36 12.77 -10.21
CA SER A 358 25.52 11.85 -9.08
C SER A 358 24.39 10.84 -9.00
N LEU A 359 24.74 9.58 -8.70
CA LEU A 359 23.81 8.53 -8.30
C LEU A 359 24.01 8.24 -6.81
N ILE A 360 22.95 8.36 -6.01
CA ILE A 360 22.97 8.06 -4.58
C ILE A 360 22.03 6.87 -4.36
N LEU A 361 22.58 5.77 -3.88
CA LEU A 361 21.88 4.53 -3.59
C LEU A 361 21.82 4.35 -2.07
N ILE A 362 20.62 4.14 -1.55
CA ILE A 362 20.38 3.98 -0.12
C ILE A 362 19.63 2.68 0.10
N ASP A 363 20.27 1.71 0.74
CA ASP A 363 19.68 0.42 1.08
C ASP A 363 19.44 0.36 2.59
N GLU A 364 18.17 0.40 2.96
CA GLU A 364 17.67 0.43 4.35
C GLU A 364 18.09 1.68 5.15
N TRP A 365 17.12 2.29 5.83
CA TRP A 365 17.37 3.27 6.89
C TRP A 365 17.19 2.55 8.23
N VAL A 366 18.23 2.51 9.05
CA VAL A 366 18.18 1.93 10.41
C VAL A 366 17.99 3.02 11.44
#